data_AF-A0AAN6S743-F1
#
_entry.id   AF-A0AAN6S743-F1
#
_cell.length_a   1.000
_cell.length_b   1.000
_cell.length_c   1.000
_cell.angle_alpha   90.00
_cell.angle_beta   90.00
_cell.angle_gamma   90.00
#
_symmetry.space_group_name_H-M   'P 1'
#
loop_
_entity.id
_entity.type
_entity.pdbx_description
1 polymer ?
#
loop_
_entity_poly.entity_id
_entity_poly.type
_entity_poly.pdbx_seq_one_letter_code
_entity_poly.pdbx_strand_id
1 'polypeptide(L)'
;MPSIASDTDLPKSLNRVAKRVKRARQLVSAHLGSPSRRVDNPPIQGMFSRTLFLTLKDNREVVVQFRTEPLDLSAFQVARDILGDVVPTAQVLPDPELESESAWAYCFNRLPGTVWVRGVAGKGVSDLSILRLVVVSSGVLPRDRQGFQPRLY
;
A
#
# COMPACT_ATOMS: atom_id res chain seq x y z
N MET A 1 18.18 0.52 0.36
CA MET A 1 16.98 0.55 -0.50
C MET A 1 16.85 1.97 -1.05
N PRO A 2 16.40 2.16 -2.31
CA PRO A 2 16.16 3.49 -2.83
C PRO A 2 15.07 4.18 -1.99
N SER A 3 15.41 5.34 -1.43
CA SER A 3 14.47 6.22 -0.74
C SER A 3 13.89 7.21 -1.74
N ILE A 4 12.73 7.76 -1.40
CA ILE A 4 12.17 8.90 -2.14
C ILE A 4 13.10 10.09 -1.91
N ALA A 5 13.81 10.48 -2.96
CA ALA A 5 14.71 11.64 -2.92
C ALA A 5 13.94 12.97 -2.98
N SER A 6 12.73 12.97 -3.54
CA SER A 6 11.90 14.16 -3.71
C SER A 6 10.42 13.81 -3.93
N ASP A 7 9.53 14.73 -3.55
CA ASP A 7 8.09 14.68 -3.82
C ASP A 7 7.69 15.55 -5.03
N THR A 8 8.65 15.92 -5.89
CA THR A 8 8.43 16.77 -7.07
C THR A 8 7.69 16.07 -8.21
N ASP A 9 7.65 14.74 -8.18
CA ASP A 9 6.83 13.89 -9.05
C ASP A 9 5.33 14.01 -8.73
N LEU A 10 4.98 14.43 -7.50
CA LEU A 10 3.59 14.60 -7.10
C LEU A 10 3.03 15.94 -7.57
N PRO A 11 1.71 15.99 -7.79
CA PRO A 11 1.03 17.23 -8.09
C PRO A 11 1.17 18.27 -6.96
N LYS A 12 0.94 19.54 -7.29
CA LYS A 12 1.06 20.63 -6.31
C LYS A 12 0.12 20.44 -5.12
N SER A 13 -1.00 19.75 -5.29
CA SER A 13 -1.90 19.38 -4.20
C SER A 13 -1.33 18.33 -3.23
N LEU A 14 -0.30 17.56 -3.59
CA LEU A 14 0.26 16.46 -2.77
C LEU A 14 1.77 16.55 -2.51
N ASN A 15 2.48 17.50 -3.12
CA ASN A 15 3.94 17.62 -3.05
C ASN A 15 4.55 17.97 -1.67
N ARG A 16 3.71 18.12 -0.63
CA ARG A 16 4.16 18.33 0.76
C ARG A 16 3.45 17.36 1.69
N VAL A 17 4.16 16.88 2.72
CA VAL A 17 3.62 16.00 3.76
C VAL A 17 2.32 16.56 4.35
N ALA A 18 2.30 17.83 4.75
CA ALA A 18 1.10 18.46 5.33
C ALA A 18 -0.12 18.43 4.38
N LYS A 19 0.12 18.59 3.07
CA LYS A 19 -0.95 18.53 2.08
C LYS A 19 -1.48 17.11 1.91
N ARG A 20 -0.60 16.11 1.86
CA ARG A 20 -0.98 14.69 1.84
C ARG A 20 -1.78 14.30 3.07
N VAL A 21 -1.34 14.71 4.26
CA VAL A 21 -2.07 14.47 5.51
C VAL A 21 -3.44 15.11 5.44
N LYS A 22 -3.54 16.40 5.07
CA LYS A 22 -4.82 17.10 4.93
C LYS A 22 -5.75 16.36 3.96
N ARG A 23 -5.24 15.98 2.79
CA ARG A 23 -6.03 15.31 1.76
C ARG A 23 -6.47 13.91 2.18
N ALA A 24 -5.57 13.12 2.76
CA ALA A 24 -5.89 11.80 3.29
C ALA A 24 -7.00 11.86 4.34
N ARG A 25 -6.96 12.85 5.25
CA ARG A 25 -8.03 13.06 6.25
C ARG A 25 -9.37 13.37 5.60
N GLN A 26 -9.39 14.24 4.59
CA GLN A 26 -10.60 14.59 3.85
C GLN A 26 -11.20 13.37 3.15
N LEU A 27 -10.38 12.64 2.39
CA LEU A 27 -10.82 11.48 1.63
C LEU A 27 -11.33 10.36 2.54
N VAL A 28 -10.61 10.06 3.62
CA VAL A 28 -11.03 9.02 4.56
C VAL A 28 -12.31 9.41 5.30
N SER A 29 -12.45 10.67 5.70
CA SER A 29 -13.69 11.13 6.32
C SER A 29 -14.88 11.05 5.36
N ALA A 30 -14.67 11.40 4.09
CA ALA A 30 -15.72 11.39 3.07
C ALA A 30 -16.13 9.97 2.65
N HIS A 31 -15.16 9.08 2.43
CA HIS A 31 -15.39 7.76 1.83
C HIS A 31 -15.55 6.63 2.85
N LEU A 32 -14.97 6.75 4.05
CA LEU A 32 -15.09 5.74 5.11
C LEU A 32 -16.02 6.17 6.26
N GLY A 33 -16.58 7.38 6.19
CA GLY A 33 -17.52 7.90 7.18
C GLY A 33 -16.93 8.14 8.57
N SER A 34 -15.61 8.08 8.72
CA SER A 34 -14.92 8.15 10.00
C SER A 34 -13.67 9.01 9.88
N PRO A 35 -13.56 10.11 10.64
CA PRO A 35 -12.39 10.98 10.55
C PRO A 35 -11.16 10.32 11.18
N SER A 36 -9.97 10.69 10.70
CA SER A 36 -8.72 10.21 11.31
C SER A 36 -8.51 10.84 12.69
N ARG A 37 -8.13 10.02 13.67
CA ARG A 37 -7.59 10.49 14.96
C ARG A 37 -6.08 10.71 14.90
N ARG A 38 -5.36 9.81 14.22
CA ARG A 38 -3.90 9.82 14.14
C ARG A 38 -3.45 9.57 12.70
N VAL A 39 -2.33 10.18 12.32
CA VAL A 39 -1.67 9.95 11.04
C VAL A 39 -0.19 9.76 11.30
N ASP A 40 0.37 8.66 10.81
CA ASP A 40 1.78 8.32 10.92
C ASP A 40 2.37 8.06 9.53
N ASN A 41 3.67 8.30 9.40
CA ASN A 41 4.41 7.87 8.21
C ASN A 41 4.87 6.41 8.40
N PRO A 42 4.92 5.61 7.32
CA PRO A 42 5.53 4.30 7.41
C PRO A 42 7.04 4.41 7.69
N PRO A 43 7.64 3.44 8.39
CA PRO A 43 9.08 3.41 8.62
C PRO A 43 9.87 3.20 7.33
N ILE A 44 9.28 2.54 6.34
CA ILE A 44 9.83 2.31 5.00
C ILE A 44 8.74 2.58 3.99
N GLN A 45 9.08 3.30 2.92
CA GLN A 45 8.15 3.68 1.88
C GLN A 45 8.64 3.21 0.52
N GLY A 46 7.72 2.68 -0.29
CA GLY A 46 8.02 2.31 -1.68
C GLY A 46 8.24 3.54 -2.56
N MET A 47 9.16 3.44 -3.52
CA MET A 47 9.54 4.53 -4.43
C MET A 47 8.35 5.12 -5.22
N PHE A 48 7.44 4.26 -5.67
CA PHE A 48 6.31 4.62 -6.55
C PHE A 48 5.02 5.01 -5.81
N SER A 49 5.13 5.33 -4.52
CA SER A 49 3.96 5.72 -3.74
C SER A 49 4.28 6.64 -2.59
N ARG A 50 3.31 7.47 -2.20
CA ARG A 50 3.32 8.15 -0.90
C ARG A 50 2.28 7.55 0.03
N THR A 51 2.77 6.87 1.06
CA THR A 51 1.93 6.06 1.95
C THR A 51 1.80 6.74 3.31
N LEU A 52 0.60 6.72 3.88
CA LEU A 52 0.29 7.20 5.22
C LEU A 52 -0.49 6.12 5.98
N PHE A 53 -0.21 5.97 7.28
CA PHE A 53 -1.03 5.15 8.18
C PHE A 53 -1.96 6.05 8.95
N LEU A 54 -3.24 5.71 8.93
CA LEU A 54 -4.28 6.45 9.61
C LEU A 54 -4.96 5.54 10.63
N THR A 55 -5.07 6.01 11.86
CA THR A 55 -5.98 5.44 12.86
C THR A 55 -7.23 6.28 12.87
N LEU A 56 -8.38 5.68 12.58
CA LEU A 56 -9.68 6.34 12.54
C LEU A 56 -10.28 6.47 13.95
N LYS A 57 -11.31 7.30 14.11
CA LYS A 57 -12.00 7.46 15.41
C LYS A 57 -12.72 6.19 15.87
N ASP A 58 -13.13 5.33 14.94
CA ASP A 58 -13.73 4.02 15.20
C ASP A 58 -12.70 2.91 15.44
N ASN A 59 -11.43 3.28 15.64
CA ASN A 59 -10.28 2.39 15.85
C ASN A 59 -9.90 1.52 14.65
N ARG A 60 -10.51 1.70 13.47
CA ARG A 60 -9.99 1.08 12.24
C ARG A 60 -8.62 1.67 11.91
N GLU A 61 -7.69 0.81 11.55
CA GLU A 61 -6.40 1.21 11.00
C GLU A 61 -6.41 1.01 9.49
N VAL A 62 -6.11 2.08 8.77
CA VAL A 62 -6.08 2.08 7.31
C VAL A 62 -4.77 2.63 6.79
N VAL A 63 -4.42 2.20 5.59
CA VAL A 63 -3.28 2.68 4.83
C VAL A 63 -3.80 3.47 3.65
N VAL A 64 -3.41 4.75 3.54
CA VAL A 64 -3.73 5.58 2.38
C VAL A 64 -2.49 5.69 1.51
N GLN A 65 -2.62 5.41 0.23
CA GLN A 65 -1.55 5.47 -0.75
C GLN A 65 -1.89 6.44 -1.86
N PHE A 66 -1.05 7.45 -2.07
CA PHE A 66 -1.07 8.33 -3.24
C PHE A 66 -0.11 7.81 -4.29
N ARG A 67 -0.55 7.80 -5.55
CA ARG A 67 0.24 7.37 -6.70
C ARG A 67 0.05 8.31 -7.89
N THR A 68 1.07 8.41 -8.72
CA THR A 68 1.06 9.07 -10.04
C THR A 68 0.77 8.08 -11.18
N GLU A 69 0.44 6.84 -10.83
CA GLU A 69 0.07 5.77 -11.75
C GLU A 69 -1.13 5.03 -11.18
N PRO A 70 -2.09 4.62 -12.03
CA PRO A 70 -3.20 3.79 -11.59
C PRO A 70 -2.72 2.47 -10.99
N LEU A 71 -3.38 2.04 -9.91
CA LEU A 71 -3.21 0.72 -9.32
C LEU A 71 -4.27 -0.24 -9.87
N ASP A 72 -3.84 -1.42 -10.31
CA ASP A 72 -4.75 -2.50 -10.65
C ASP A 72 -5.32 -3.16 -9.39
N LEU A 73 -6.57 -2.82 -9.06
CA LEU A 73 -7.28 -3.39 -7.92
C LEU A 73 -7.77 -4.83 -8.18
N SER A 74 -7.87 -5.25 -9.45
CA SER A 74 -8.33 -6.60 -9.79
C SER A 74 -7.35 -7.65 -9.28
N ALA A 75 -6.05 -7.36 -9.30
CA ALA A 75 -5.02 -8.21 -8.73
C ALA A 75 -5.21 -8.45 -7.22
N PHE A 76 -5.64 -7.44 -6.47
CA PHE A 76 -5.94 -7.57 -5.03
C PHE A 76 -7.19 -8.41 -4.81
N GLN A 77 -8.23 -8.21 -5.63
CA GLN A 77 -9.45 -8.99 -5.54
C GLN A 77 -9.17 -10.48 -5.80
N VAL A 78 -8.48 -10.80 -6.91
CA VAL A 78 -8.12 -12.19 -7.25
C VAL A 78 -7.26 -12.81 -6.15
N ALA A 79 -6.26 -12.09 -5.64
CA ALA A 79 -5.41 -12.61 -4.57
C ALA A 79 -6.22 -12.86 -3.28
N ARG A 80 -7.16 -11.99 -2.96
CA ARG A 80 -8.04 -12.12 -1.79
C ARG A 80 -9.03 -13.27 -1.94
N ASP A 81 -9.55 -13.52 -3.13
CA ASP A 81 -10.43 -14.66 -3.41
C ASP A 81 -9.71 -16.00 -3.16
N ILE A 82 -8.40 -16.05 -3.41
CA ILE A 82 -7.57 -17.26 -3.24
C ILE A 82 -7.03 -17.39 -1.80
N LEU A 83 -6.53 -16.28 -1.23
CA LEU A 83 -5.76 -16.30 0.02
C LEU A 83 -6.56 -15.80 1.23
N GLY A 84 -7.74 -15.22 1.01
CA GLY A 84 -8.59 -14.67 2.07
C GLY A 84 -8.02 -13.42 2.74
N ASP A 85 -8.25 -13.32 4.04
CA ASP A 85 -7.97 -12.10 4.84
C ASP A 85 -6.49 -11.75 5.03
N VAL A 86 -5.58 -12.60 4.55
CA VAL A 86 -4.13 -12.29 4.53
C VAL A 86 -3.76 -11.29 3.43
N VAL A 87 -4.70 -10.99 2.52
CA VAL A 87 -4.59 -9.95 1.49
C VAL A 87 -5.44 -8.75 1.90
N PRO A 88 -4.91 -7.53 1.88
CA PRO A 88 -5.69 -6.36 2.27
C PRO A 88 -6.84 -6.14 1.29
N THR A 89 -7.99 -5.76 1.82
CA THR A 89 -9.05 -5.11 1.04
C THR A 89 -8.50 -3.80 0.50
N ALA A 90 -8.63 -3.61 -0.81
CA ALA A 90 -8.17 -2.42 -1.52
C ALA A 90 -9.37 -1.69 -2.13
N GLN A 91 -9.44 -0.38 -1.97
CA GLN A 91 -10.48 0.45 -2.57
C GLN A 91 -9.91 1.77 -3.09
N VAL A 92 -10.50 2.29 -4.17
CA VAL A 92 -10.22 3.65 -4.63
C VAL A 92 -10.81 4.64 -3.62
N LEU A 93 -10.17 5.79 -3.45
CA LEU A 93 -10.74 6.97 -2.84
C LEU A 93 -10.96 8.02 -3.96
N PRO A 94 -12.14 8.00 -4.63
CA PRO A 94 -12.40 8.90 -5.77
C PRO A 94 -12.18 10.36 -5.40
N ASP A 95 -11.49 11.06 -6.29
CA ASP A 95 -11.12 12.45 -6.07
C ASP A 95 -10.90 13.16 -7.41
N PRO A 96 -11.92 13.85 -7.94
CA PRO A 96 -11.84 14.52 -9.24
C PRO A 96 -10.70 15.53 -9.35
N GLU A 97 -10.33 16.19 -8.25
CA GLU A 97 -9.21 17.14 -8.27
C GLU A 97 -7.88 16.42 -8.45
N LEU A 98 -7.65 15.30 -7.75
CA LEU A 98 -6.44 14.51 -7.91
C LEU A 98 -6.38 13.86 -9.29
N GLU A 99 -7.50 13.33 -9.77
CA GLU A 99 -7.59 12.72 -11.10
C GLU A 99 -7.27 13.74 -12.21
N SER A 100 -7.74 14.99 -12.07
CA SER A 100 -7.38 16.07 -12.99
C SER A 100 -5.89 16.43 -12.98
N GLU A 101 -5.19 16.12 -11.88
CA GLU A 101 -3.75 16.31 -11.72
C GLU A 101 -2.94 15.03 -12.00
N SER A 102 -3.56 14.01 -12.62
CA SER A 102 -2.94 12.70 -12.91
C SER A 102 -2.39 11.99 -11.67
N ALA A 103 -3.15 12.06 -10.58
CA ALA A 103 -2.86 11.35 -9.34
C ALA A 103 -4.08 10.59 -8.82
N TRP A 104 -3.82 9.50 -8.11
CA TRP A 104 -4.84 8.62 -7.56
C TRP A 104 -4.59 8.35 -6.09
N ALA A 105 -5.68 8.17 -5.34
CA ALA A 105 -5.65 7.82 -3.93
C ALA A 105 -6.33 6.46 -3.71
N TYR A 106 -5.66 5.59 -2.96
CA TYR A 106 -6.15 4.27 -2.62
C TYR A 106 -6.15 4.08 -1.11
N CYS A 107 -7.09 3.27 -0.61
CA CYS A 107 -7.20 2.91 0.79
C CYS A 107 -7.11 1.39 0.93
N PHE A 108 -6.43 0.95 1.98
CA PHE A 108 -6.31 -0.44 2.37
C PHE A 108 -6.59 -0.60 3.87
N ASN A 109 -7.18 -1.72 4.28
CA ASN A 109 -7.14 -2.08 5.71
C ASN A 109 -5.70 -2.44 6.10
N ARG A 110 -5.27 -1.98 7.28
CA ARG A 110 -3.95 -2.34 7.78
C ARG A 110 -3.98 -3.78 8.28
N LEU A 111 -3.16 -4.63 7.68
CA LEU A 111 -2.97 -5.99 8.17
C LEU A 111 -1.99 -6.01 9.35
N PRO A 112 -2.31 -6.75 10.43
CA PRO A 112 -1.37 -6.96 11.51
C PRO A 112 -0.23 -7.86 11.04
N GLY A 113 1.00 -7.55 11.47
CA GLY A 113 2.13 -8.43 11.23
C GLY A 113 3.45 -7.69 10.98
N THR A 114 4.50 -8.49 10.88
CA THR A 114 5.88 -8.05 10.69
C THR A 114 6.36 -8.42 9.29
N VAL A 115 7.05 -7.50 8.62
CA VAL A 115 7.75 -7.73 7.36
C VAL A 115 9.11 -8.30 7.59
N TRP A 116 9.42 -9.26 6.73
CA TRP A 116 10.68 -9.96 6.68
C TRP A 116 11.54 -9.25 5.65
N VAL A 117 12.47 -8.40 6.11
CA VAL A 117 13.38 -7.63 5.24
C VAL A 117 14.63 -8.46 4.86
N ARG A 118 14.88 -9.55 5.59
CA ARG A 118 15.93 -10.53 5.29
C ARG A 118 15.30 -11.91 5.19
N GLY A 119 15.46 -12.56 4.04
CA GLY A 119 15.34 -14.01 3.98
C GLY A 119 16.36 -14.61 4.96
N VAL A 120 15.96 -15.62 5.72
CA VAL A 120 16.79 -16.23 6.76
C VAL A 120 18.13 -16.65 6.18
N ALA A 121 19.18 -15.90 6.47
CA ALA A 121 20.54 -16.41 6.52
C ALA A 121 20.92 -16.45 8.00
N GLY A 122 20.67 -17.59 8.65
CA GLY A 122 21.24 -17.97 9.95
C GLY A 122 20.92 -17.07 11.17
N LYS A 123 20.34 -17.68 12.21
CA LYS A 123 20.25 -17.24 13.62
C LYS A 123 20.94 -15.92 14.00
N GLY A 124 20.14 -14.95 14.46
CA GLY A 124 20.63 -13.79 15.21
C GLY A 124 19.61 -12.66 15.24
N VAL A 125 18.65 -12.75 16.17
CA VAL A 125 17.58 -11.76 16.37
C VAL A 125 18.15 -10.47 16.94
N SER A 126 17.72 -9.33 16.42
CA SER A 126 17.49 -8.14 17.24
C SER A 126 16.41 -7.27 16.59
N ASP A 127 15.47 -6.87 17.43
CA ASP A 127 14.18 -6.29 17.12
C ASP A 127 14.22 -5.08 16.19
N LEU A 128 13.47 -5.13 15.10
CA LEU A 128 12.95 -3.93 14.45
C LEU A 128 11.65 -4.24 13.70
N SER A 129 10.56 -3.68 14.22
CA SER A 129 9.19 -3.81 13.74
C SER A 129 9.00 -3.08 12.40
N ILE A 130 8.76 -3.81 11.32
CA ILE A 130 8.65 -3.26 9.94
C ILE A 130 7.41 -3.89 9.26
N LEU A 131 6.69 -3.20 8.36
CA LEU A 131 5.34 -3.56 7.88
C LEU A 131 5.26 -4.34 6.57
N ARG A 132 4.29 -5.27 6.45
CA ARG A 132 3.81 -5.90 5.20
C ARG A 132 3.16 -4.87 4.28
N LEU A 133 3.96 -4.32 3.36
CA LEU A 133 3.47 -3.77 2.11
C LEU A 133 3.69 -4.83 1.03
N VAL A 134 2.66 -5.60 0.70
CA VAL A 134 2.67 -6.41 -0.53
C VAL A 134 2.46 -5.43 -1.68
N VAL A 135 3.56 -5.02 -2.31
CA VAL A 135 3.52 -4.34 -3.61
C VAL A 135 3.32 -5.43 -4.65
N VAL A 136 2.08 -5.66 -5.08
CA VAL A 136 1.83 -6.30 -6.38
C VAL A 136 1.99 -5.20 -7.42
N SER A 137 3.23 -5.01 -7.89
CA SER A 137 3.49 -4.27 -9.13
C SER A 137 3.60 -5.30 -10.23
N SER A 138 2.67 -5.25 -11.18
CA SER A 138 2.63 -6.06 -12.38
C SER A 138 3.96 -5.96 -13.14
N GLY A 139 4.57 -7.10 -13.46
CA GLY A 139 5.83 -7.14 -14.22
C GLY A 139 6.38 -8.54 -14.42
N VAL A 140 5.90 -9.20 -15.48
CA VAL A 140 6.36 -10.48 -16.07
C VAL A 140 5.91 -11.75 -15.35
N LEU A 141 4.75 -12.26 -15.77
CA LEU A 141 4.49 -13.70 -15.77
C LEU A 141 5.55 -14.37 -16.65
N PRO A 142 6.30 -15.38 -16.19
CA PRO A 142 7.10 -16.18 -17.10
C PRO A 142 6.16 -16.93 -18.05
N ARG A 143 6.26 -16.64 -19.35
CA ARG A 143 5.98 -17.64 -20.38
C ARG A 143 6.96 -18.76 -20.15
N ASP A 144 6.49 -19.89 -19.65
CA ASP A 144 6.50 -21.11 -20.45
C ASP A 144 5.84 -22.26 -19.67
N ARG A 145 4.82 -22.83 -20.32
CA ARG A 145 4.38 -24.20 -20.05
C ARG A 145 5.48 -25.13 -20.56
N GLN A 146 6.18 -25.81 -19.67
CA GLN A 146 6.60 -27.19 -19.92
C GLN A 146 7.07 -27.89 -18.62
N GLY A 147 6.36 -28.96 -18.28
CA GLY A 147 6.89 -30.16 -17.65
C GLY A 147 7.41 -30.07 -16.23
N PHE A 148 6.56 -30.38 -15.24
CA PHE A 148 7.01 -31.14 -14.08
C PHE A 148 5.84 -31.93 -13.47
N GLN A 149 5.81 -33.25 -13.72
CA GLN A 149 5.04 -34.19 -12.91
C GLN A 149 5.97 -34.83 -11.88
N PRO A 150 5.67 -34.80 -10.58
CA PRO A 150 6.30 -35.70 -9.65
C PRO A 150 5.45 -36.96 -9.53
N ARG A 151 5.88 -38.03 -10.22
CA ARG A 151 5.68 -39.40 -9.71
C ARG A 151 6.79 -39.66 -8.70
N LEU A 152 6.43 -40.17 -7.54
CA LEU A 152 7.35 -40.93 -6.71
C LEU A 152 6.67 -42.25 -6.32
N TYR A 153 7.42 -43.32 -6.58
CA TYR A 153 7.15 -44.73 -6.27
C TYR A 153 7.11 -44.96 -4.76
#